data_AF-A0A3A4KUW4-F1
#
_entry.id   AF-A0A3A4KUW4-F1
#
_cell.length_a   1.000
_cell.length_b   1.000
_cell.length_c   1.000
_cell.angle_alpha   90.00
_cell.angle_beta   90.00
_cell.angle_gamma   90.00
#
_symmetry.space_group_name_H-M   'P 1'
#
loop_
_entity.id
_entity.type
_entity.pdbx_description
1 polymer ?
#
loop_
_entity_poly.entity_id
_entity_poly.type
_entity_poly.pdbx_seq_one_letter_code
_entity_poly.pdbx_strand_id
1 'polypeptide(L)'
;MLRGTPGSATILAVRPRRGEPGHAFWVRVRVAGTPPYEARVRQWVAERDLEWMRPGDVVGCRVDPGDWERLMLYVPDFEEFEQAGRVGLGKILSDGRRAEATVLAVAPVAAEFGGHDDPLLRLDLELRAWDEPKPWRVRVVQQVPLAAITLIDRGGRLEAAFFTVDRGESVAIDWCASLGEE
;
A
#
# COMPACT_ATOMS: atom_id res chain seq x y z
N MET A 1 -23.69 -3.50 0.29
CA MET A 1 -22.85 -4.69 0.54
C MET A 1 -22.11 -5.02 -0.75
N LEU A 2 -20.79 -4.79 -0.77
CA LEU A 2 -19.94 -5.18 -1.89
C LEU A 2 -19.88 -6.72 -1.94
N ARG A 3 -20.36 -7.34 -3.02
CA ARG A 3 -20.37 -8.81 -3.19
C ARG A 3 -19.04 -9.25 -3.80
N GLY A 4 -18.52 -10.40 -3.35
CA GLY A 4 -17.28 -11.01 -3.87
C GLY A 4 -16.29 -11.36 -2.76
N THR A 5 -15.31 -12.21 -3.09
CA THR A 5 -14.24 -12.60 -2.18
C THR A 5 -13.35 -11.38 -1.89
N PRO A 6 -13.14 -11.01 -0.62
CA PRO A 6 -12.25 -9.91 -0.26
C PRO A 6 -10.80 -10.23 -0.62
N GLY A 7 -10.10 -9.21 -1.12
CA GLY A 7 -8.66 -9.26 -1.37
C GLY A 7 -8.07 -7.86 -1.41
N SER A 8 -6.76 -7.80 -1.64
CA SER A 8 -6.04 -6.55 -1.91
C SER A 8 -5.54 -6.53 -3.35
N ALA A 9 -5.36 -5.33 -3.89
CA ALA A 9 -4.87 -5.11 -5.23
C ALA A 9 -3.79 -4.03 -5.23
N THR A 10 -2.58 -4.37 -5.66
CA THR A 10 -1.52 -3.39 -5.93
C THR A 10 -1.73 -2.80 -7.31
N ILE A 11 -1.85 -1.48 -7.41
CA ILE A 11 -1.95 -0.79 -8.69
C ILE A 11 -0.59 -0.83 -9.40
N LEU A 12 -0.52 -1.45 -10.57
CA LEU A 12 0.68 -1.49 -11.41
C LEU A 12 0.67 -0.33 -12.42
N ALA A 13 -0.50 -0.01 -12.96
CA ALA A 13 -0.69 1.11 -13.88
C ALA A 13 -2.13 1.63 -13.85
N VAL A 14 -2.30 2.93 -14.09
CA VAL A 14 -3.60 3.57 -14.32
C VAL A 14 -3.56 4.41 -15.58
N ARG A 15 -4.59 4.30 -16.42
CA ARG A 15 -4.73 5.07 -17.66
C ARG A 15 -6.14 5.66 -17.75
N PRO A 16 -6.29 6.97 -18.04
CA PRO A 16 -7.60 7.50 -18.40
C PRO A 16 -8.05 6.88 -19.72
N ARG A 17 -9.35 6.65 -19.86
CA ARG A 17 -9.92 6.15 -21.11
C ARG A 17 -10.15 7.32 -22.06
N ARG A 18 -9.66 7.21 -23.29
CA ARG A 18 -9.91 8.22 -24.33
C ARG A 18 -11.35 8.04 -24.83
N GLY A 19 -12.17 9.08 -24.69
CA GLY A 19 -13.54 9.10 -25.23
C GLY A 19 -14.61 8.38 -24.41
N GLU A 20 -14.27 7.84 -23.23
CA GLU A 20 -15.23 7.20 -22.33
C GLU A 20 -14.98 7.60 -20.86
N PRO A 21 -16.01 7.67 -20.01
CA PRO A 21 -15.83 7.88 -18.58
C PRO A 21 -15.06 6.73 -17.93
N GLY A 22 -14.19 7.07 -16.98
CA GLY A 22 -13.49 6.11 -16.12
C GLY A 22 -12.04 5.81 -16.51
N HIS A 23 -11.48 4.83 -15.82
CA HIS A 23 -10.05 4.50 -15.86
C HIS A 23 -9.86 3.00 -16.12
N ALA A 24 -8.75 2.68 -16.80
CA ALA A 24 -8.26 1.32 -16.92
C ALA A 24 -7.10 1.14 -15.93
N PHE A 25 -7.23 0.17 -15.04
CA PHE A 25 -6.21 -0.21 -14.08
C PHE A 25 -5.61 -1.55 -14.48
N TRP A 26 -4.30 -1.65 -14.36
CA TRP A 26 -3.59 -2.92 -14.31
C TRP A 26 -3.18 -3.12 -12.86
N VAL A 27 -3.58 -4.24 -12.28
CA VAL A 27 -3.39 -4.54 -10.86
C VAL A 27 -2.79 -5.92 -10.66
N ARG A 28 -2.09 -6.10 -9.54
CA ARG A 28 -1.74 -7.40 -8.98
C ARG A 28 -2.66 -7.69 -7.80
N VAL A 29 -3.47 -8.73 -7.91
CA VAL A 29 -4.49 -9.12 -6.94
C VAL A 29 -3.92 -10.18 -5.98
N ARG A 30 -4.23 -10.03 -4.69
CA ARG A 30 -3.97 -11.00 -3.62
C ARG A 30 -5.29 -11.34 -2.93
N VAL A 31 -5.68 -12.61 -3.00
CA VAL A 31 -6.86 -13.17 -2.32
C VAL A 31 -6.40 -14.34 -1.47
N ALA A 32 -6.94 -14.49 -0.26
CA ALA A 32 -6.57 -15.58 0.64
C ALA A 32 -6.75 -16.95 -0.04
N GLY A 33 -5.75 -17.82 0.09
CA GLY A 33 -5.77 -19.18 -0.47
C GLY A 33 -5.51 -19.27 -1.98
N THR A 34 -5.18 -18.16 -2.66
CA THR A 34 -4.88 -18.15 -4.10
C THR A 34 -3.52 -17.49 -4.36
N PRO A 35 -2.70 -18.01 -5.31
CA PRO A 35 -1.50 -17.31 -5.74
C PRO A 35 -1.82 -15.91 -6.27
N PRO A 36 -0.95 -14.91 -6.05
CA PRO A 36 -1.15 -13.59 -6.64
C PRO A 36 -1.24 -13.66 -8.16
N TYR A 37 -2.14 -12.88 -8.76
CA TYR A 37 -2.33 -12.83 -10.21
C TYR A 37 -2.51 -11.39 -10.70
N GLU A 38 -2.25 -11.15 -11.97
CA GLU A 38 -2.43 -9.82 -12.56
C GLU A 38 -3.74 -9.75 -13.36
N ALA A 39 -4.43 -8.62 -13.24
CA ALA A 39 -5.71 -8.40 -13.91
C ALA A 39 -5.82 -6.97 -14.44
N ARG A 40 -6.68 -6.80 -15.45
CA ARG A 40 -7.04 -5.48 -15.99
C ARG A 40 -8.50 -5.20 -15.70
N VAL A 41 -8.74 -4.13 -14.95
CA VAL A 41 -10.09 -3.71 -14.56
C VAL A 41 -10.39 -2.34 -15.15
N ARG A 42 -11.62 -2.18 -15.65
CA ARG A 42 -12.15 -0.91 -16.15
C ARG A 42 -13.23 -0.47 -15.20
N GLN A 43 -13.02 0.68 -14.55
CA GLN A 43 -14.00 1.20 -13.60
C GLN A 43 -14.02 2.72 -13.61
N TRP A 44 -15.20 3.27 -13.35
CA TRP A 44 -15.33 4.68 -13.00
C TRP A 44 -14.97 4.86 -11.52
N VAL A 45 -14.19 5.90 -11.23
CA VAL A 45 -13.67 6.21 -9.91
C VAL A 45 -13.77 7.71 -9.73
N ALA A 46 -14.23 8.17 -8.56
CA ALA A 46 -14.26 9.58 -8.23
C ALA A 46 -12.83 10.16 -8.23
N GLU A 47 -12.65 11.43 -8.58
CA GLU A 47 -11.31 12.04 -8.62
C GLU A 47 -10.58 11.96 -7.28
N ARG A 48 -11.32 12.10 -6.17
CA ARG A 48 -10.80 11.93 -4.81
C ARG A 48 -10.24 10.52 -4.57
N ASP A 49 -10.86 9.48 -5.13
CA ASP A 49 -10.41 8.10 -4.91
C ASP A 49 -9.23 7.78 -5.85
N LEU A 50 -9.18 8.44 -7.01
CA LEU A 50 -8.12 8.27 -8.01
C LEU A 50 -6.74 8.72 -7.50
N GLU A 51 -6.68 9.67 -6.56
CA GLU A 51 -5.43 10.10 -5.95
C GLU A 51 -4.76 8.98 -5.12
N TRP A 52 -5.55 7.98 -4.71
CA TRP A 52 -5.17 6.79 -3.94
C TRP A 52 -5.04 5.53 -4.80
N MET A 53 -5.22 5.65 -6.12
CA MET A 53 -5.12 4.54 -7.07
C MET A 53 -4.03 4.80 -8.11
N ARG A 54 -2.83 5.16 -7.65
CA ARG A 54 -1.63 5.38 -8.48
C ARG A 54 -0.72 4.15 -8.45
N PRO A 55 0.19 4.01 -9.43
CA PRO A 55 1.15 2.90 -9.41
C PRO A 55 1.89 2.81 -8.07
N GLY A 56 1.89 1.62 -7.48
CA GLY A 56 2.42 1.33 -6.15
C GLY A 56 1.38 1.35 -5.02
N ASP A 57 0.22 1.99 -5.21
CA ASP A 57 -0.84 2.01 -4.20
C ASP A 57 -1.46 0.62 -4.02
N VAL A 58 -1.74 0.25 -2.76
CA VAL A 58 -2.51 -0.95 -2.42
C VAL A 58 -3.93 -0.53 -2.06
N VAL A 59 -4.91 -1.12 -2.74
CA VAL A 59 -6.32 -0.86 -2.53
C VAL A 59 -7.09 -2.14 -2.23
N GLY A 60 -8.31 -2.00 -1.74
CA GLY A 60 -9.22 -3.13 -1.54
C GLY A 60 -9.76 -3.60 -2.88
N CYS A 61 -10.01 -4.90 -3.01
CA CYS A 61 -10.74 -5.45 -4.13
C CYS A 61 -11.76 -6.50 -3.71
N ARG A 62 -12.83 -6.62 -4.49
CA ARG A 62 -13.74 -7.75 -4.46
C ARG A 62 -13.61 -8.53 -5.75
N VAL A 63 -13.33 -9.82 -5.64
CA VAL A 63 -13.19 -10.73 -6.77
C VAL A 63 -14.43 -11.62 -6.85
N ASP A 64 -14.97 -11.81 -8.05
CA ASP A 64 -16.04 -12.77 -8.24
C ASP A 64 -15.51 -14.22 -8.07
N PRO A 65 -16.08 -15.04 -7.18
CA PRO A 65 -15.64 -16.42 -7.01
C PRO A 65 -15.78 -17.28 -8.27
N GLY A 66 -16.72 -16.95 -9.16
CA GLY A 66 -16.99 -17.68 -10.40
C GLY A 66 -16.24 -17.15 -11.62
N ASP A 67 -15.65 -15.97 -11.53
CA ASP A 67 -14.88 -15.34 -12.62
C ASP A 67 -13.82 -14.39 -12.05
N TRP A 68 -12.58 -14.85 -11.97
CA TRP A 68 -11.51 -14.12 -11.28
C TRP A 68 -11.02 -12.89 -12.06
N GLU A 69 -11.41 -12.73 -13.32
CA GLU A 69 -11.18 -11.49 -14.07
C GLU A 69 -12.23 -10.41 -13.73
N ARG A 70 -13.37 -10.81 -13.15
CA ARG A 70 -14.42 -9.90 -12.70
C ARG A 70 -14.13 -9.43 -11.27
N LEU A 71 -13.47 -8.27 -11.17
CA LEU A 71 -13.18 -7.63 -9.90
C LEU A 71 -13.57 -6.16 -9.86
N MET A 72 -13.75 -5.62 -8.65
CA MET A 72 -13.99 -4.21 -8.38
C MET A 72 -12.95 -3.70 -7.38
N LEU A 73 -12.31 -2.56 -7.69
CA LEU A 73 -11.38 -1.88 -6.78
C LEU A 73 -12.12 -0.81 -5.99
N TYR A 74 -11.72 -0.64 -4.73
CA TYR A 74 -12.22 0.41 -3.85
C TYR A 74 -11.10 0.88 -2.92
N VAL A 75 -11.13 2.16 -2.53
CA VAL A 75 -10.25 2.65 -1.45
C VAL A 75 -10.80 2.04 -0.15
N PRO A 76 -10.03 1.20 0.57
CA PRO A 76 -10.51 0.62 1.82
C PRO A 76 -10.80 1.72 2.84
N ASP A 77 -11.78 1.46 3.71
CA ASP A 77 -11.90 2.24 4.93
C ASP A 77 -10.79 1.88 5.94
N PHE A 78 -10.73 2.61 7.05
CA PHE A 78 -9.68 2.45 8.06
C PHE A 78 -9.61 1.03 8.62
N GLU A 79 -10.75 0.43 8.93
CA GLU A 79 -10.85 -0.90 9.53
C GLU A 79 -10.36 -1.98 8.54
N GLU A 80 -10.72 -1.85 7.25
CA GLU A 80 -10.21 -2.73 6.20
C GLU A 80 -8.71 -2.53 5.93
N PHE A 81 -8.17 -1.31 6.02
CA PHE A 81 -6.73 -1.04 5.93
C PHE A 81 -5.94 -1.66 7.08
N GLU A 82 -6.43 -1.50 8.32
CA GLU A 82 -5.82 -2.06 9.54
C GLU A 82 -5.75 -3.59 9.45
N GLN A 83 -6.82 -4.22 8.98
CA GLN A 83 -6.91 -5.67 8.90
C GLN A 83 -6.09 -6.26 7.73
N ALA A 84 -6.05 -5.58 6.58
CA ALA A 84 -5.24 -5.99 5.43
C ALA A 84 -3.74 -5.74 5.65
N GLY A 85 -3.38 -4.68 6.39
CA GLY A 85 -1.99 -4.29 6.67
C GLY A 85 -1.33 -5.16 7.75
N ARG A 86 -2.00 -5.40 8.88
CA ARG A 86 -1.38 -6.06 10.06
C ARG A 86 -0.86 -7.47 9.79
N VAL A 87 -1.57 -8.26 8.99
CA VAL A 87 -1.20 -9.67 8.71
C VAL A 87 0.08 -9.77 7.86
N GLY A 88 0.38 -8.72 7.07
CA GLY A 88 1.60 -8.65 6.25
C GLY A 88 2.79 -8.02 6.96
N LEU A 89 2.57 -6.93 7.71
CA LEU A 89 3.65 -6.11 8.26
C LEU A 89 4.54 -6.87 9.24
N GLY A 90 3.96 -7.59 10.21
CA GLY A 90 4.76 -8.34 11.19
C GLY A 90 5.67 -9.40 10.53
N LYS A 91 5.16 -10.07 9.49
CA LYS A 91 5.95 -11.05 8.73
C LYS A 91 7.04 -10.41 7.88
N ILE A 92 6.77 -9.24 7.28
CA ILE A 92 7.79 -8.47 6.56
C ILE A 92 8.88 -8.01 7.52
N LEU A 93 8.51 -7.53 8.71
CA LEU A 93 9.49 -7.10 9.72
C LEU A 93 10.31 -8.27 10.28
N SER A 94 9.71 -9.47 10.44
CA SER A 94 10.43 -10.65 10.95
C SER A 94 11.30 -11.34 9.90
N ASP A 95 10.76 -11.58 8.71
CA ASP A 95 11.37 -12.45 7.69
C ASP A 95 11.96 -11.65 6.52
N GLY A 96 11.64 -10.35 6.44
CA GLY A 96 12.06 -9.48 5.35
C GLY A 96 13.51 -9.03 5.47
N ARG A 97 14.03 -8.57 4.34
CA ARG A 97 15.38 -8.01 4.25
C ARG A 97 15.34 -6.55 4.70
N ARG A 98 16.40 -6.10 5.36
CA ARG A 98 16.49 -4.74 5.91
C ARG A 98 16.88 -3.72 4.83
N ALA A 99 16.31 -2.53 4.93
CA ALA A 99 16.58 -1.38 4.08
C ALA A 99 16.44 -0.08 4.88
N GLU A 100 17.23 0.92 4.51
CA GLU A 100 17.01 2.31 4.95
C GLU A 100 15.97 2.94 4.02
N ALA A 101 14.98 3.62 4.58
CA ALA A 101 13.98 4.38 3.84
C ALA A 101 14.18 5.88 4.09
N THR A 102 14.28 6.66 3.00
CA THR A 102 14.28 8.13 3.05
C THR A 102 12.91 8.65 2.67
N VAL A 103 12.33 9.52 3.49
CA VAL A 103 11.00 10.09 3.25
C VAL A 103 11.05 11.14 2.15
N LEU A 104 10.26 10.93 1.10
CA LEU A 104 10.14 11.84 -0.04
C LEU A 104 8.93 12.77 0.11
N ALA A 105 7.80 12.22 0.56
CA ALA A 105 6.57 12.96 0.80
C ALA A 105 5.64 12.20 1.77
N VAL A 106 4.74 12.95 2.41
CA VAL A 106 3.71 12.42 3.32
C VAL A 106 2.36 13.01 2.93
N ALA A 107 1.30 12.20 2.97
CA ALA A 107 -0.07 12.67 2.82
C ALA A 107 -1.01 11.98 3.80
N PRO A 108 -1.95 12.69 4.43
CA PRO A 108 -2.97 12.08 5.28
C PRO A 108 -3.95 11.26 4.43
N VAL A 109 -4.29 10.06 4.88
CA VAL A 109 -5.36 9.26 4.25
C VAL A 109 -6.70 9.77 4.79
N ALA A 110 -7.50 10.42 3.94
CA ALA A 110 -8.74 11.05 4.37
C ALA A 110 -9.85 10.01 4.59
N ALA A 111 -10.14 9.71 5.86
CA ALA A 111 -11.47 9.39 6.36
C ALA A 111 -11.50 9.71 7.85
N GLU A 112 -12.60 10.29 8.31
CA GLU A 112 -12.85 10.75 9.68
C GLU A 112 -12.17 9.85 10.73
N PHE A 113 -11.12 10.38 11.36
CA PHE A 113 -10.34 9.70 12.38
C PHE A 113 -11.19 9.53 13.64
N GLY A 114 -11.98 8.45 13.65
CA GLY A 114 -12.72 7.99 14.81
C GLY A 114 -11.78 7.41 15.87
N GLY A 115 -11.20 8.28 16.70
CA GLY A 115 -10.73 7.92 18.04
C GLY A 115 -9.52 6.97 18.15
N HIS A 116 -8.63 6.92 17.16
CA HIS A 116 -7.32 6.27 17.28
C HIS A 116 -6.21 7.31 17.52
N ASP A 117 -5.25 6.98 18.40
CA ASP A 117 -4.15 7.88 18.77
C ASP A 117 -3.16 8.11 17.61
N ASP A 118 -2.92 7.09 16.77
CA ASP A 118 -1.93 7.15 15.69
C ASP A 118 -2.55 7.39 14.29
N PRO A 119 -2.09 8.39 13.53
CA PRO A 119 -2.63 8.69 12.20
C PRO A 119 -2.22 7.67 11.14
N LEU A 120 -3.17 7.34 10.25
CA LEU A 120 -2.93 6.58 9.03
C LEU A 120 -2.42 7.52 7.93
N LEU A 121 -1.16 7.36 7.54
CA LEU A 121 -0.49 8.23 6.57
C LEU A 121 0.00 7.43 5.37
N ARG A 122 -0.03 8.09 4.20
CA ARG A 122 0.69 7.65 3.02
C ARG A 122 2.08 8.25 3.02
N LEU A 123 3.08 7.40 2.91
CA LEU A 123 4.49 7.77 2.84
C LEU A 123 5.03 7.38 1.46
N ASP A 124 5.57 8.37 0.75
CA ASP A 124 6.38 8.14 -0.45
C ASP A 124 7.83 8.07 0.01
N LEU A 125 8.51 6.97 -0.32
CA LEU A 125 9.83 6.65 0.21
C LEU A 125 10.81 6.30 -0.90
N GLU A 126 12.08 6.60 -0.69
CA GLU A 126 13.20 6.00 -1.40
C GLU A 126 13.86 4.96 -0.51
N LEU A 127 13.85 3.71 -0.92
CA LEU A 127 14.49 2.59 -0.21
C LEU A 127 15.90 2.35 -0.74
N ARG A 128 16.78 1.96 0.18
CA ARG A 128 18.14 1.50 -0.11
C ARG A 128 18.47 0.27 0.74
N ALA A 129 18.81 -0.82 0.07
CA ALA A 129 19.38 -2.01 0.69
C ALA A 129 20.83 -2.21 0.21
N TRP A 130 21.66 -2.84 1.03
CA TRP A 130 23.12 -2.95 0.78
C TRP A 130 23.50 -3.78 -0.44
N ASP A 131 22.64 -4.71 -0.85
CA ASP A 131 22.80 -5.65 -1.95
C ASP A 131 21.92 -5.33 -3.17
N GLU A 132 21.13 -4.25 -3.10
CA GLU A 132 20.39 -3.73 -4.25
C GLU A 132 21.24 -2.68 -4.97
N PRO A 133 21.38 -2.76 -6.31
CA PRO A 133 22.34 -1.94 -7.04
C PRO A 133 21.94 -0.45 -7.12
N LYS A 134 20.65 -0.14 -6.94
CA LYS A 134 20.11 1.22 -7.02
C LYS A 134 18.99 1.42 -6.01
N PRO A 135 18.85 2.63 -5.44
CA PRO A 135 17.65 2.98 -4.69
C PRO A 135 16.40 2.84 -5.56
N TRP A 136 15.27 2.51 -4.93
CA TRP A 136 13.99 2.41 -5.60
C TRP A 136 12.92 3.15 -4.80
N ARG A 137 11.86 3.57 -5.49
CA ARG A 137 10.77 4.32 -4.86
C ARG A 137 9.62 3.39 -4.53
N VAL A 138 9.06 3.57 -3.35
CA VAL A 138 7.85 2.88 -2.91
C VAL A 138 6.88 3.87 -2.31
N ARG A 139 5.65 3.42 -2.20
CA ARG A 139 4.57 4.13 -1.56
C ARG A 139 3.89 3.17 -0.60
N VAL A 140 3.82 3.55 0.67
CA VAL A 140 3.21 2.74 1.72
C VAL A 140 2.14 3.52 2.44
N VAL A 141 1.10 2.83 2.88
CA VAL A 141 0.08 3.39 3.76
C VAL A 141 0.17 2.63 5.08
N GLN A 142 0.56 3.31 6.15
CA GLN A 142 0.79 2.71 7.46
C GLN A 142 0.36 3.68 8.58
N GLN A 143 -0.02 3.11 9.73
CA GLN A 143 -0.18 3.89 10.95
C GLN A 143 1.19 4.41 11.37
N VAL A 144 1.26 5.70 11.67
CA VAL A 144 2.49 6.35 12.14
C VAL A 144 2.32 6.65 13.62
N PRO A 145 3.13 6.05 14.50
CA PRO A 145 3.13 6.38 15.91
C PRO A 145 3.29 7.88 16.12
N LEU A 146 2.51 8.48 17.02
CA LEU A 146 2.65 9.91 17.34
C LEU A 146 4.10 10.28 17.71
N ALA A 147 4.80 9.38 18.41
CA ALA A 147 6.22 9.54 18.76
C ALA A 147 7.15 9.65 17.54
N ALA A 148 6.76 9.08 16.39
CA ALA A 148 7.53 9.05 15.15
C ALA A 148 7.16 10.19 14.17
N ILE A 149 6.21 11.07 14.51
CA ILE A 149 5.75 12.13 13.59
C ILE A 149 6.87 13.06 13.13
N THR A 150 7.88 13.33 13.97
CA THR A 150 9.02 14.17 13.57
C THR A 150 10.01 13.43 12.64
N LEU A 151 9.97 12.10 12.60
CA LEU A 151 10.84 11.29 11.74
C LEU A 151 10.35 11.22 10.30
N ILE A 152 9.06 11.51 10.07
CA ILE A 152 8.44 11.45 8.75
C ILE A 152 8.52 12.77 7.97
N ASP A 153 9.29 13.75 8.46
CA ASP A 153 9.60 14.94 7.67
C ASP A 153 10.39 14.57 6.42
N ARG A 154 10.27 15.39 5.37
CA ARG A 154 10.98 15.15 4.10
C ARG A 154 12.49 15.06 4.33
N GLY A 155 13.10 13.97 3.88
CA GLY A 155 14.51 13.64 4.08
C GLY A 155 14.79 12.86 5.37
N GLY A 156 13.79 12.65 6.23
CA GLY A 156 13.86 11.79 7.39
C GLY A 156 14.21 10.36 7.00
N ARG A 157 14.95 9.68 7.88
CA ARG A 157 15.39 8.30 7.69
C ARG A 157 14.63 7.38 8.61
N LEU A 158 14.14 6.29 8.05
CA LEU A 158 13.38 5.25 8.74
C LEU A 158 14.02 3.91 8.47
N GLU A 159 13.94 3.02 9.44
CA GLU A 159 14.26 1.61 9.27
C GLU A 159 13.09 0.90 8.61
N ALA A 160 13.38 0.07 7.61
CA ALA A 160 12.36 -0.65 6.86
C ALA A 160 12.76 -2.10 6.62
N ALA A 161 11.76 -2.94 6.39
CA ALA A 161 11.95 -4.28 5.90
C ALA A 161 11.14 -4.49 4.62
N PHE A 162 11.63 -5.37 3.73
CA PHE A 162 10.97 -5.68 2.47
C PHE A 162 11.19 -7.12 2.03
N PHE A 163 10.28 -7.63 1.19
CA PHE A 163 10.52 -8.87 0.46
C PHE A 163 11.02 -8.59 -0.96
N THR A 164 12.03 -9.36 -1.39
CA THR A 164 12.60 -9.26 -2.75
C THR A 164 11.67 -9.83 -3.82
N VAL A 165 10.78 -10.73 -3.43
CA VAL A 165 9.90 -11.47 -4.36
C VAL A 165 8.98 -10.56 -5.17
N ASP A 166 8.75 -9.33 -4.72
CA ASP A 166 7.88 -8.36 -5.37
C ASP A 166 8.51 -6.98 -5.59
N ARG A 167 9.84 -6.89 -5.56
CA ARG A 167 10.60 -5.65 -5.82
C ARG A 167 10.17 -4.46 -4.93
N GLY A 168 9.81 -4.73 -3.67
CA GLY A 168 9.45 -3.68 -2.72
C GLY A 168 7.97 -3.28 -2.73
N GLU A 169 7.09 -4.11 -3.30
CA GLU A 169 5.63 -3.96 -3.09
C GLU A 169 5.22 -4.44 -1.68
N SER A 170 6.00 -5.32 -1.06
CA SER A 170 5.86 -5.69 0.36
C SER A 170 6.94 -4.99 1.16
N VAL A 171 6.65 -3.78 1.64
CA VAL A 171 7.52 -2.97 2.51
C VAL A 171 6.78 -2.64 3.81
N ALA A 172 7.48 -2.75 4.93
CA ALA A 172 7.02 -2.35 6.25
C ALA A 172 8.01 -1.36 6.86
N ILE A 173 7.51 -0.36 7.59
CA ILE A 173 8.37 0.52 8.40
C ILE A 173 8.51 -0.09 9.78
N ASP A 174 9.74 -0.16 10.26
CA ASP A 174 10.08 -0.61 11.60
C ASP A 174 10.12 0.62 12.53
N TRP A 175 8.98 0.95 13.13
CA TRP A 175 8.87 2.13 14.00
C TRP A 175 9.70 2.00 15.28
N CYS A 176 9.77 0.80 15.86
CA CYS A 176 10.62 0.53 17.04
C CYS A 176 12.08 0.81 16.73
N ALA A 177 12.60 0.24 15.63
CA ALA A 177 13.98 0.48 15.22
C ALA A 177 14.22 1.95 14.83
N SER A 178 13.25 2.60 14.17
CA SER A 178 13.36 4.01 13.78
C SER A 178 13.37 4.97 14.98
N LEU A 179 12.69 4.62 16.08
CA LEU A 179 12.67 5.37 17.32
C LEU A 179 13.87 5.06 18.24
N GLY A 180 14.65 4.03 17.93
CA GLY A 180 15.73 3.54 18.80
C GLY A 180 15.22 2.82 20.05
N GLU A 181 14.02 2.27 19.98
CA GLU A 181 13.39 1.45 21.02
C GLU A 181 13.73 -0.03 20.75
N GLU A 182 14.96 -0.45 21.08
CA GLU A 182 15.38 -1.87 21.13
C GLU A 182 15.48 -2.39 22.57
#